data_AF-A0A955GNH7-F1
#
_entry.id   AF-A0A955GNH7-F1
#
_cell.length_a   1.000
_cell.length_b   1.000
_cell.length_c   1.000
_cell.angle_alpha   90.00
_cell.angle_beta   90.00
_cell.angle_gamma   90.00
#
_symmetry.space_group_name_H-M   'P 1'
#
loop_
_entity.id
_entity.type
_entity.pdbx_description
1 polymer ?
#
loop_
_entity_poly.entity_id
_entity_poly.type
_entity_poly.pdbx_seq_one_letter_code
_entity_poly.pdbx_strand_id
1 'polypeptide(L)'
;MNTNHRKSLKEITEDCIAKNGDNITDSRLCIIDAEFRRGFDLVKGHEKSITIFGSARLEENSRYYEPVRQLAAKIADLGYAVVTGGGHGLMGAANRGAYEAKNGVSLGINIELPMEQALNPYLNDSVDFHHFFSRKVVLAYAAEAYVCAPGGFGTLDEFFEILTLKQTKKIPDAPIVLFGSDFWKPLEEFFKEVLLRDGESTINKEDLNLYVITDDVDEIVDIIDKAPVRNDISNKHHLGHQE
;
A
#
# COMPACT_ATOMS: atom_id res chain seq x y z
N MET A 1 5.27 -24.45 -9.19
CA MET A 1 5.56 -23.25 -9.98
C MET A 1 4.74 -23.33 -11.26
N ASN A 2 3.57 -22.71 -11.26
CA ASN A 2 2.78 -22.50 -12.46
C ASN A 2 2.88 -21.00 -12.74
N THR A 3 3.98 -20.58 -13.37
CA THR A 3 4.12 -19.20 -13.86
C THR A 3 3.20 -19.07 -15.06
N ASN A 4 1.90 -18.90 -14.81
CA ASN A 4 1.02 -18.30 -15.79
C ASN A 4 1.67 -16.96 -16.13
N HIS A 5 2.18 -16.84 -17.36
CA HIS A 5 2.78 -15.61 -17.83
C HIS A 5 1.71 -14.51 -17.75
N ARG A 6 1.80 -13.65 -16.72
CA ARG A 6 0.90 -12.50 -16.58
C ARG A 6 1.27 -11.56 -17.73
N LYS A 7 0.30 -11.29 -18.60
CA LYS A 7 0.48 -10.34 -19.72
C LYS A 7 1.05 -9.03 -19.19
N SER A 8 1.94 -8.39 -19.93
CA SER A 8 2.39 -7.03 -19.68
C SER A 8 1.24 -6.02 -19.87
N LEU A 9 1.38 -4.80 -19.34
CA LEU A 9 0.42 -3.73 -19.62
C LEU A 9 0.28 -3.43 -21.11
N LYS A 10 1.41 -3.52 -21.85
CA LYS A 10 1.44 -3.31 -23.29
C LYS A 10 0.59 -4.35 -24.02
N GLU A 11 0.77 -5.63 -23.72
CA GLU A 11 -0.03 -6.71 -24.32
C GLU A 11 -1.52 -6.55 -23.99
N ILE A 12 -1.87 -6.16 -22.75
CA ILE A 12 -3.26 -5.89 -22.37
C ILE A 12 -3.83 -4.71 -23.16
N THR A 13 -3.05 -3.65 -23.31
CA THR A 13 -3.46 -2.46 -24.06
C THR A 13 -3.72 -2.82 -25.52
N GLU A 14 -2.81 -3.56 -26.14
CA GLU A 14 -2.95 -4.05 -27.52
C GLU A 14 -4.16 -4.97 -27.68
N ASP A 15 -4.38 -5.90 -26.75
CA ASP A 15 -5.55 -6.79 -26.75
C ASP A 15 -6.87 -6.03 -26.59
N CYS A 16 -6.92 -5.06 -25.66
CA CYS A 16 -8.11 -4.25 -25.42
C CYS A 16 -8.43 -3.35 -26.63
N ILE A 17 -7.42 -2.78 -27.28
CA ILE A 17 -7.59 -1.99 -28.51
C ILE A 17 -8.07 -2.91 -29.65
N ALA A 18 -7.42 -4.06 -29.85
CA ALA A 18 -7.80 -5.01 -30.90
C ALA A 18 -9.23 -5.53 -30.74
N LYS A 19 -9.67 -5.76 -29.49
CA LYS A 19 -11.03 -6.24 -29.17
C LYS A 19 -12.11 -5.20 -29.40
N ASN A 20 -11.84 -3.91 -29.12
CA ASN A 20 -12.86 -2.86 -29.11
C ASN A 20 -12.78 -1.91 -30.32
N GLY A 21 -11.79 -2.07 -31.21
CA GLY A 21 -11.63 -1.28 -32.42
C GLY A 21 -11.50 0.22 -32.13
N ASP A 22 -12.27 1.05 -32.82
CA ASP A 22 -12.24 2.51 -32.66
C ASP A 22 -12.92 3.01 -31.37
N ASN A 23 -13.55 2.13 -30.57
CA ASN A 23 -14.14 2.52 -29.30
C ASN A 23 -13.06 2.65 -28.20
N ILE A 24 -12.48 3.84 -28.12
CA ILE A 24 -11.45 4.19 -27.14
C ILE A 24 -11.98 4.07 -25.70
N THR A 25 -13.25 4.40 -25.45
CA THR A 25 -13.84 4.31 -24.11
C THR A 25 -13.88 2.87 -23.62
N ASP A 26 -14.35 1.94 -24.45
CA ASP A 26 -14.39 0.52 -24.10
C ASP A 26 -12.98 -0.07 -23.94
N SER A 27 -12.03 0.38 -24.76
CA SER A 27 -10.62 0.00 -24.60
C SER A 27 -10.06 0.45 -23.25
N ARG A 28 -10.34 1.68 -22.82
CA ARG A 28 -9.93 2.19 -21.50
C ARG A 28 -10.57 1.40 -20.36
N LEU A 29 -11.88 1.14 -20.42
CA LEU A 29 -12.58 0.34 -19.41
C LEU A 29 -12.04 -1.08 -19.33
N CYS A 30 -11.70 -1.69 -20.47
CA CYS A 30 -11.06 -3.00 -20.55
C CYS A 30 -9.70 -3.03 -19.84
N ILE A 31 -8.87 -2.00 -20.02
CA ILE A 31 -7.57 -1.87 -19.34
C ILE A 31 -7.77 -1.71 -17.83
N ILE A 32 -8.70 -0.84 -17.41
CA ILE A 32 -9.01 -0.60 -15.99
C ILE A 32 -9.50 -1.88 -15.30
N ASP A 33 -10.42 -2.63 -15.92
CA ASP A 33 -10.90 -3.92 -15.40
C ASP A 33 -9.75 -4.92 -15.27
N ALA A 34 -8.86 -5.00 -16.27
CA ALA A 34 -7.70 -5.88 -16.24
C ALA A 34 -6.70 -5.52 -15.13
N GLU A 35 -6.47 -4.23 -14.90
CA GLU A 35 -5.64 -3.73 -13.80
C GLU A 35 -6.18 -4.17 -12.43
N PHE A 36 -7.47 -3.96 -12.18
CA PHE A 36 -8.11 -4.40 -10.94
C PHE A 36 -7.97 -5.90 -10.73
N ARG A 37 -8.33 -6.71 -11.75
CA ARG A 37 -8.24 -8.17 -11.65
C ARG A 37 -6.84 -8.63 -11.29
N ARG A 38 -5.83 -8.14 -12.02
CA ARG A 38 -4.44 -8.52 -11.80
C ARG A 38 -3.92 -8.09 -10.42
N GLY A 39 -4.27 -6.89 -9.98
CA GLY A 39 -3.87 -6.38 -8.68
C GLY A 39 -4.47 -7.19 -7.54
N PHE A 40 -5.78 -7.47 -7.58
CA PHE A 40 -6.40 -8.32 -6.58
C PHE A 40 -5.91 -9.77 -6.64
N ASP A 41 -5.70 -10.33 -7.84
CA ASP A 41 -5.17 -11.69 -7.99
C ASP A 41 -3.74 -11.83 -7.44
N LEU A 42 -2.91 -10.78 -7.52
CA LEU A 42 -1.58 -10.75 -6.93
C LEU A 42 -1.64 -10.89 -5.40
N VAL A 43 -2.55 -10.17 -4.74
CA VAL A 43 -2.61 -10.17 -3.27
C VAL A 43 -3.48 -11.30 -2.71
N LYS A 44 -4.51 -11.74 -3.44
CA LYS A 44 -5.44 -12.81 -3.02
C LYS A 44 -4.76 -14.14 -2.66
N GLY A 45 -3.55 -14.37 -3.15
CA GLY A 45 -2.73 -15.53 -2.76
C GLY A 45 -2.20 -15.48 -1.32
N HIS A 46 -2.40 -14.38 -0.61
CA HIS A 46 -1.81 -14.09 0.70
C HIS A 46 -2.90 -13.65 1.68
N GLU A 47 -3.28 -14.52 2.62
CA GLU A 47 -4.29 -14.21 3.65
C GLU A 47 -3.83 -13.12 4.63
N LYS A 48 -2.52 -12.95 4.78
CA LYS A 48 -1.90 -11.92 5.61
C LYS A 48 -1.02 -11.05 4.73
N SER A 49 -1.26 -9.76 4.75
CA SER A 49 -0.58 -8.75 3.95
C SER A 49 -0.51 -7.40 4.66
N ILE A 50 0.57 -6.67 4.43
CA ILE A 50 0.68 -5.29 4.87
C ILE A 50 1.14 -4.42 3.73
N THR A 51 0.71 -3.17 3.71
CA THR A 51 1.23 -2.19 2.75
C THR A 51 2.17 -1.23 3.46
N ILE A 52 3.41 -1.15 2.98
CA ILE A 52 4.41 -0.18 3.45
C ILE A 52 4.61 0.90 2.39
N PHE A 53 4.36 2.15 2.78
CA PHE A 53 4.63 3.34 1.99
C PHE A 53 5.88 4.06 2.51
N GLY A 54 6.55 4.78 1.62
CA GLY A 54 7.67 5.63 2.00
C GLY A 54 8.32 6.30 0.80
N SER A 55 9.31 7.14 1.09
CA SER A 55 10.02 7.89 0.05
C SER A 55 10.69 6.97 -0.98
N ALA A 56 10.47 7.26 -2.26
CA ALA A 56 11.24 6.68 -3.37
C ALA A 56 12.68 7.22 -3.47
N ARG A 57 13.05 8.21 -2.64
CA ARG A 57 14.31 8.98 -2.72
C ARG A 57 15.24 8.79 -1.53
N LEU A 58 14.76 8.22 -0.43
CA LEU A 58 15.57 7.95 0.75
C LEU A 58 16.24 6.59 0.59
N GLU A 59 17.48 6.63 0.10
CA GLU A 59 18.34 5.49 -0.22
C GLU A 59 18.98 4.87 1.05
N GLU A 60 19.85 3.89 0.87
CA GLU A 60 20.51 3.10 1.94
C GLU A 60 21.26 3.96 2.99
N ASN A 61 21.71 5.16 2.62
CA ASN A 61 22.39 6.08 3.55
C ASN A 61 21.43 6.84 4.47
N SER A 62 20.12 6.75 4.25
CA SER A 62 19.12 7.37 5.12
C SER A 62 19.02 6.64 6.45
N ARG A 63 18.89 7.40 7.55
CA ARG A 63 18.63 6.84 8.89
C ARG A 63 17.36 5.99 8.97
N TYR A 64 16.44 6.14 8.02
CA TYR A 64 15.18 5.41 7.99
C TYR A 64 15.25 4.09 7.20
N TYR A 65 16.27 3.89 6.35
CA TYR A 65 16.31 2.76 5.44
C TYR A 65 16.43 1.43 6.19
N GLU A 66 17.45 1.29 7.03
CA GLU A 66 17.71 0.03 7.74
C GLU A 66 16.59 -0.32 8.74
N PRO A 67 16.03 0.62 9.53
CA PRO A 67 14.85 0.32 10.36
C PRO A 67 13.64 -0.17 9.55
N VAL A 68 13.35 0.42 8.38
CA VAL A 68 12.24 -0.03 7.52
C VAL A 68 12.50 -1.43 6.98
N ARG A 69 13.74 -1.75 6.59
CA ARG A 69 14.14 -3.10 6.18
C ARG A 69 13.96 -4.10 7.32
N GLN A 70 14.42 -3.79 8.52
CA GLN A 70 14.30 -4.66 9.69
C GLN A 70 12.84 -4.88 10.08
N LEU A 71 12.03 -3.82 10.06
CA LEU A 71 10.59 -3.88 10.30
C LEU A 71 9.92 -4.86 9.32
N ALA A 72 10.17 -4.69 8.01
CA ALA A 72 9.59 -5.55 6.99
C ALA A 72 10.04 -7.02 7.12
N ALA A 73 11.29 -7.26 7.49
CA ALA A 73 11.79 -8.62 7.74
C ALA A 73 11.05 -9.30 8.91
N LYS A 74 10.88 -8.59 10.04
CA LYS A 74 10.14 -9.10 11.21
C LYS A 74 8.68 -9.40 10.88
N ILE A 75 8.02 -8.51 10.13
CA ILE A 75 6.63 -8.70 9.72
C ILE A 75 6.49 -9.88 8.75
N ALA A 76 7.44 -10.03 7.83
CA ALA A 76 7.48 -11.18 6.93
C ALA A 76 7.68 -12.51 7.68
N ASP A 77 8.50 -12.53 8.74
CA ASP A 77 8.68 -13.71 9.60
C ASP A 77 7.40 -14.09 10.38
N LEU A 78 6.46 -13.16 10.58
CA LEU A 78 5.11 -13.44 11.09
C LEU A 78 4.15 -14.02 10.04
N GLY A 79 4.62 -14.21 8.80
CA GLY A 79 3.85 -14.78 7.70
C GLY A 79 3.02 -13.77 6.90
N TYR A 80 3.29 -12.47 7.05
CA TYR A 80 2.66 -11.44 6.21
C TYR A 80 3.42 -11.27 4.90
N ALA A 81 2.69 -11.14 3.80
CA ALA A 81 3.22 -10.58 2.58
C ALA A 81 3.43 -9.07 2.74
N VAL A 82 4.60 -8.57 2.34
CA VAL A 82 4.89 -7.13 2.33
C VAL A 82 4.63 -6.58 0.94
N VAL A 83 3.66 -5.69 0.85
CA VAL A 83 3.24 -5.00 -0.37
C VAL A 83 3.83 -3.59 -0.34
N THR A 84 4.40 -3.15 -1.45
CA THR A 84 4.84 -1.76 -1.63
C THR A 84 4.47 -1.26 -3.02
N GLY A 85 4.83 -0.01 -3.30
CA GLY A 85 4.76 0.54 -4.66
C GLY A 85 5.80 -0.03 -5.64
N GLY A 86 6.69 -0.93 -5.23
CA GLY A 86 7.70 -1.59 -6.07
C GLY A 86 8.93 -0.75 -6.44
N GLY A 87 8.95 0.53 -6.08
CA GLY A 87 10.04 1.45 -6.40
C GLY A 87 11.26 1.35 -5.47
N HIS A 88 12.20 2.27 -5.67
CA HIS A 88 13.44 2.41 -4.89
C HIS A 88 13.20 3.06 -3.50
N GLY A 89 14.27 3.45 -2.82
CA GLY A 89 14.22 4.12 -1.51
C GLY A 89 13.63 3.23 -0.41
N LEU A 90 12.74 3.78 0.42
CA LEU A 90 12.14 3.05 1.54
C LEU A 90 11.17 1.94 1.10
N MET A 91 10.57 2.04 -0.08
CA MET A 91 9.82 0.92 -0.67
C MET A 91 10.78 -0.25 -0.94
N GLY A 92 11.93 0.04 -1.56
CA GLY A 92 12.98 -0.94 -1.78
C GLY A 92 13.54 -1.52 -0.48
N ALA A 93 13.69 -0.72 0.57
CA ALA A 93 14.09 -1.19 1.89
C ALA A 93 13.10 -2.21 2.47
N ALA A 94 11.80 -1.89 2.41
CA ALA A 94 10.74 -2.78 2.87
C ALA A 94 10.71 -4.08 2.06
N ASN A 95 10.76 -3.99 0.73
CA ASN A 95 10.81 -5.16 -0.14
C ASN A 95 12.03 -6.03 0.13
N ARG A 96 13.20 -5.41 0.34
CA ARG A 96 14.44 -6.11 0.69
C ARG A 96 14.32 -6.88 2.00
N GLY A 97 13.77 -6.24 3.04
CA GLY A 97 13.56 -6.88 4.34
C GLY A 97 12.69 -8.12 4.22
N ALA A 98 11.57 -8.00 3.51
CA ALA A 98 10.66 -9.12 3.28
C ALA A 98 11.29 -10.22 2.42
N TYR A 99 12.00 -9.84 1.34
CA TYR A 99 12.64 -10.79 0.43
C TYR A 99 13.74 -11.63 1.10
N GLU A 100 14.47 -11.04 2.04
CA GLU A 100 15.55 -11.72 2.78
C GLU A 100 15.02 -12.59 3.93
N ALA A 101 13.76 -12.41 4.36
CA ALA A 101 13.14 -13.20 5.40
C ALA A 101 12.87 -14.65 4.94
N LYS A 102 12.94 -15.61 5.87
CA LYS A 102 13.01 -17.05 5.54
C LYS A 102 11.85 -17.56 4.70
N ASN A 103 10.64 -17.06 4.95
CA ASN A 103 9.43 -17.37 4.21
C ASN A 103 8.71 -16.09 3.75
N GLY A 104 9.46 -15.00 3.59
CA GLY A 104 8.87 -13.72 3.27
C GLY A 104 8.37 -13.66 1.83
N VAL A 105 7.27 -12.92 1.65
CA VAL A 105 6.73 -12.60 0.34
C VAL A 105 6.82 -11.09 0.18
N SER A 106 7.47 -10.64 -0.88
CA SER A 106 7.66 -9.24 -1.25
C SER A 106 6.96 -8.96 -2.57
N LEU A 107 5.95 -8.09 -2.55
CA LEU A 107 5.08 -7.79 -3.69
C LEU A 107 5.20 -6.33 -4.10
N GLY A 108 5.15 -6.08 -5.41
CA GLY A 108 5.23 -4.74 -6.00
C GLY A 108 3.98 -4.37 -6.78
N ILE A 109 3.27 -3.34 -6.34
CA ILE A 109 2.16 -2.72 -7.07
C ILE A 109 2.70 -1.43 -7.73
N ASN A 110 3.27 -1.60 -8.92
CA ASN A 110 4.03 -0.56 -9.60
C ASN A 110 3.13 0.35 -10.46
N ILE A 111 3.64 1.52 -10.80
CA ILE A 111 2.98 2.48 -11.70
C ILE A 111 3.94 2.84 -12.83
N GLU A 112 3.44 2.81 -14.07
CA GLU A 112 4.17 3.33 -15.23
C GLU A 112 4.26 4.86 -15.13
N LEU A 113 5.48 5.39 -15.15
CA LEU A 113 5.73 6.83 -15.12
C LEU A 113 6.57 7.23 -16.34
N PRO A 114 6.41 8.47 -16.86
CA PRO A 114 7.18 8.96 -18.01
C PRO A 114 8.70 8.97 -17.79
N MET A 115 9.15 9.08 -16.53
CA MET A 115 10.54 8.84 -16.15
C MET A 115 10.57 7.51 -15.40
N GLU A 116 11.41 6.60 -15.89
CA GLU A 116 11.45 5.21 -15.45
C GLU A 116 11.70 5.10 -13.94
N GLN A 117 10.66 4.73 -13.20
CA GLN A 117 10.82 4.18 -11.87
C GLN A 117 11.01 2.67 -12.04
N ALA A 118 12.26 2.26 -12.23
CA ALA A 118 12.57 0.84 -12.31
C ALA A 118 12.15 0.14 -11.02
N LEU A 119 11.60 -1.06 -11.16
CA LEU A 119 11.32 -1.94 -10.03
C LEU A 119 12.61 -2.21 -9.26
N ASN A 120 12.52 -2.24 -7.93
CA ASN A 120 13.65 -2.70 -7.13
C ASN A 120 13.86 -4.22 -7.30
N PRO A 121 15.07 -4.75 -7.08
CA PRO A 121 15.40 -6.15 -7.34
C PRO A 121 14.89 -7.13 -6.26
N TYR A 122 14.17 -6.65 -5.25
CA TYR A 122 13.79 -7.43 -4.07
C TYR A 122 12.31 -7.81 -4.08
N LEU A 123 11.77 -8.13 -5.25
CA LEU A 123 10.37 -8.49 -5.45
C LEU A 123 10.26 -9.97 -5.83
N ASN A 124 9.33 -10.69 -5.20
CA ASN A 124 8.98 -12.06 -5.59
C ASN A 124 7.98 -12.07 -6.75
N ASP A 125 7.03 -11.14 -6.77
CA ASP A 125 6.10 -10.91 -7.88
C ASP A 125 5.70 -9.42 -7.92
N SER A 126 5.28 -8.94 -9.08
CA SER A 126 4.82 -7.56 -9.27
C SER A 126 3.75 -7.44 -10.34
N VAL A 127 3.06 -6.30 -10.30
CA VAL A 127 2.07 -5.94 -11.30
C VAL A 127 2.22 -4.44 -11.61
N ASP A 128 2.29 -4.12 -12.88
CA ASP A 128 2.28 -2.72 -13.32
C ASP A 128 0.85 -2.21 -13.52
N PHE A 129 0.66 -0.94 -13.18
CA PHE A 129 -0.54 -0.16 -13.44
C PHE A 129 -0.22 1.04 -14.34
N HIS A 130 -1.18 1.42 -15.17
CA HIS A 130 -1.19 2.68 -15.91
C HIS A 130 -1.99 3.76 -15.16
N HIS A 131 -3.09 3.38 -14.51
CA HIS A 131 -3.94 4.33 -13.78
C HIS A 131 -3.63 4.37 -12.28
N PHE A 132 -3.44 5.57 -11.74
CA PHE A 132 -3.23 5.75 -10.30
C PHE A 132 -4.40 5.26 -9.46
N PHE A 133 -5.64 5.52 -9.87
CA PHE A 133 -6.81 5.19 -9.04
C PHE A 133 -6.98 3.67 -8.87
N SER A 134 -6.74 2.87 -9.90
CA SER A 134 -6.86 1.41 -9.82
C SER A 134 -5.75 0.84 -8.94
N ARG A 135 -4.54 1.38 -9.06
CA ARG A 135 -3.40 1.05 -8.20
C ARG A 135 -3.68 1.34 -6.72
N LYS A 136 -4.18 2.54 -6.41
CA LYS A 136 -4.49 3.00 -5.05
C LYS A 136 -5.52 2.12 -4.37
N VAL A 137 -6.59 1.77 -5.09
CA VAL A 137 -7.61 0.85 -4.57
C VAL A 137 -6.98 -0.49 -4.17
N VAL A 138 -6.09 -1.07 -4.98
CA VAL A 138 -5.45 -2.33 -4.60
C VAL A 138 -4.53 -2.15 -3.40
N LEU A 139 -3.74 -1.08 -3.35
CA LEU A 139 -2.89 -0.78 -2.18
C LEU A 139 -3.69 -0.56 -0.89
N ALA A 140 -4.86 0.06 -0.98
CA ALA A 140 -5.73 0.42 0.15
C ALA A 140 -6.77 -0.65 0.53
N TYR A 141 -7.02 -1.65 -0.32
CA TYR A 141 -7.98 -2.73 -0.02
C TYR A 141 -7.31 -4.07 0.20
N ALA A 142 -6.00 -4.20 -0.01
CA ALA A 142 -5.31 -5.48 0.04
C ALA A 142 -4.31 -5.58 1.20
N ALA A 143 -4.59 -4.93 2.35
CA ALA A 143 -3.75 -5.04 3.54
C ALA A 143 -4.57 -5.08 4.84
N GLU A 144 -3.99 -5.75 5.84
CA GLU A 144 -4.45 -5.86 7.23
C GLU A 144 -3.94 -4.69 8.09
N ALA A 145 -2.83 -4.07 7.68
CA ALA A 145 -2.25 -2.90 8.32
C ALA A 145 -1.44 -2.07 7.34
N TYR A 146 -1.29 -0.78 7.66
CA TYR A 146 -0.56 0.19 6.86
C TYR A 146 0.58 0.80 7.66
N VAL A 147 1.77 0.81 7.07
CA VAL A 147 2.93 1.53 7.64
C VAL A 147 3.35 2.63 6.68
N CYS A 148 3.33 3.87 7.16
CA CYS A 148 3.81 5.04 6.43
C CYS A 148 5.16 5.47 7.03
N ALA A 149 6.25 5.10 6.36
CA ALA A 149 7.57 5.64 6.64
C ALA A 149 7.74 7.04 6.03
N PRO A 150 8.79 7.81 6.39
CA PRO A 150 8.97 9.17 5.91
C PRO A 150 8.97 9.27 4.38
N GLY A 151 8.22 10.22 3.84
CA GLY A 151 7.85 10.22 2.42
C GLY A 151 7.46 11.57 1.86
N GLY A 152 7.31 11.64 0.53
CA GLY A 152 6.87 12.85 -0.17
C GLY A 152 5.37 12.84 -0.45
N PHE A 153 4.95 13.53 -1.51
CA PHE A 153 3.54 13.62 -1.90
C PHE A 153 2.89 12.26 -2.14
N GLY A 154 3.57 11.30 -2.75
CA GLY A 154 3.00 9.95 -2.95
C GLY A 154 2.65 9.28 -1.62
N THR A 155 3.51 9.40 -0.60
CA THR A 155 3.24 8.83 0.73
C THR A 155 2.13 9.57 1.45
N LEU A 156 2.09 10.91 1.35
CA LEU A 156 1.01 11.72 1.93
C LEU A 156 -0.34 11.42 1.28
N ASP A 157 -0.36 11.25 -0.05
CA ASP A 157 -1.54 10.93 -0.83
C ASP A 157 -2.17 9.60 -0.36
N GLU A 158 -1.37 8.55 -0.25
CA GLU A 158 -1.82 7.25 0.28
C GLU A 158 -2.24 7.35 1.76
N PHE A 159 -1.48 8.05 2.59
CA PHE A 159 -1.81 8.23 4.00
C PHE A 159 -3.18 8.91 4.19
N PHE A 160 -3.44 10.03 3.52
CA PHE A 160 -4.72 10.74 3.64
C PHE A 160 -5.88 9.95 3.04
N GLU A 161 -5.65 9.19 1.97
CA GLU A 161 -6.66 8.30 1.41
C GLU A 161 -7.09 7.22 2.42
N ILE A 162 -6.12 6.50 3.00
CA ILE A 162 -6.37 5.43 3.97
C ILE A 162 -7.01 6.00 5.25
N LEU A 163 -6.53 7.16 5.72
CA LEU A 163 -7.11 7.85 6.87
C LEU A 163 -8.58 8.17 6.65
N THR A 164 -8.93 8.70 5.47
CA THR A 164 -10.32 9.01 5.10
C THR A 164 -11.16 7.73 4.97
N LEU A 165 -10.63 6.68 4.35
CA LEU A 165 -11.32 5.39 4.22
C LEU A 165 -11.60 4.76 5.58
N LYS A 166 -10.64 4.83 6.51
CA LYS A 166 -10.81 4.34 7.89
C LYS A 166 -11.82 5.18 8.66
N GLN A 167 -11.69 6.51 8.63
CA GLN A 167 -12.61 7.45 9.27
C GLN A 167 -14.07 7.20 8.83
N THR A 168 -14.27 6.96 7.53
CA THR A 168 -15.59 6.75 6.93
C THR A 168 -16.04 5.28 6.92
N LYS A 169 -15.27 4.38 7.54
CA LYS A 169 -15.54 2.93 7.64
C LYS A 169 -15.75 2.26 6.28
N LYS A 170 -15.04 2.74 5.25
CA LYS A 170 -15.05 2.17 3.89
C LYS A 170 -14.06 1.02 3.72
N ILE A 171 -13.07 0.95 4.61
CA ILE A 171 -12.22 -0.22 4.80
C ILE A 171 -12.41 -0.75 6.23
N PRO A 172 -12.05 -2.02 6.51
CA PRO A 172 -12.00 -2.55 7.87
C PRO A 172 -11.12 -1.72 8.80
N ASP A 173 -11.27 -1.93 10.10
CA ASP A 173 -10.48 -1.24 11.13
C ASP A 173 -9.04 -1.78 11.18
N ALA A 174 -8.28 -1.45 10.14
CA ALA A 174 -6.87 -1.77 9.97
C ALA A 174 -6.00 -0.73 10.70
N PRO A 175 -4.94 -1.15 11.42
CA PRO A 175 -3.99 -0.21 12.01
C PRO A 175 -3.29 0.65 10.95
N ILE A 176 -3.09 1.93 11.27
CA ILE A 176 -2.26 2.85 10.49
C ILE A 176 -1.12 3.29 11.39
N VAL A 177 0.11 3.01 10.99
CA VAL A 177 1.32 3.31 11.76
C VAL A 177 2.15 4.31 10.97
N LEU A 178 2.53 5.41 11.62
CA LEU A 178 3.41 6.44 11.09
C LEU A 178 4.80 6.26 11.71
N PHE A 179 5.72 5.66 10.96
CA PHE A 179 7.10 5.43 11.40
C PHE A 179 7.96 6.68 11.18
N GLY A 180 8.77 7.06 12.18
CA GLY A 180 9.66 8.22 12.12
C GLY A 180 9.00 9.46 12.73
N SER A 181 8.93 9.53 14.07
CA SER A 181 8.16 10.54 14.79
C SER A 181 8.62 11.97 14.52
N ASP A 182 9.93 12.19 14.35
CA ASP A 182 10.50 13.49 13.94
C ASP A 182 9.90 14.01 12.62
N PHE A 183 9.54 13.11 11.70
CA PHE A 183 8.96 13.47 10.40
C PHE A 183 7.47 13.75 10.51
N TRP A 184 6.73 12.94 11.28
CA TRP A 184 5.26 12.98 11.33
C TRP A 184 4.70 13.96 12.36
N LYS A 185 5.39 14.23 13.47
CA LYS A 185 4.92 15.16 14.52
C LYS A 185 4.61 16.57 14.00
N PRO A 186 5.41 17.18 13.10
CA PRO A 186 5.06 18.48 12.53
C PRO A 186 3.73 18.48 11.76
N LEU A 187 3.39 17.38 11.07
CA LEU A 187 2.12 17.25 10.36
C LEU A 187 0.96 17.02 11.35
N GLU A 188 1.18 16.21 12.38
CA GLU A 188 0.19 16.05 13.45
C GLU A 188 -0.08 17.38 14.18
N GLU A 189 0.93 18.21 14.38
CA GLU A 189 0.76 19.54 14.95
C GLU A 189 -0.13 20.41 14.07
N PHE A 190 0.01 20.33 12.74
CA PHE A 190 -0.92 20.98 11.83
C PHE A 190 -2.36 20.45 12.01
N PHE A 191 -2.56 19.16 12.26
CA PHE A 191 -3.91 18.62 12.56
C PHE A 191 -4.49 19.22 13.84
N LYS A 192 -3.67 19.35 14.89
CA LYS A 192 -4.09 19.90 16.18
C LYS A 192 -4.37 21.41 16.11
N GLU A 193 -3.50 22.17 15.47
CA GLU A 193 -3.55 23.64 15.48
C GLU A 193 -4.46 24.24 14.39
N VAL A 194 -4.63 23.51 13.29
CA VAL A 194 -5.41 23.99 12.14
C VAL A 194 -6.71 23.20 11.99
N LEU A 195 -6.65 21.87 11.95
CA LEU A 195 -7.86 21.08 11.68
C LEU A 195 -8.77 20.97 12.91
N LEU A 196 -8.21 21.04 14.13
CA LEU A 196 -8.96 21.05 15.40
C LEU A 196 -9.09 22.45 16.02
N ARG A 197 -8.90 23.50 15.24
CA ARG A 197 -9.04 24.87 15.73
C ARG A 197 -10.43 25.08 16.34
N ASP A 198 -10.47 25.67 17.53
CA ASP A 198 -11.72 25.95 18.24
C ASP A 198 -12.62 26.89 17.42
N GLY A 199 -13.91 26.54 17.33
CA GLY A 199 -14.90 27.26 16.51
C GLY A 199 -14.79 27.05 14.99
N GLU A 200 -13.73 26.40 14.48
CA GLU A 200 -13.50 26.16 13.04
C GLU A 200 -13.05 24.72 12.74
N SER A 201 -13.34 23.76 13.64
CA SER A 201 -12.85 22.39 13.51
C SER A 201 -13.38 21.70 12.25
N THR A 202 -12.48 21.04 11.53
CA THR A 202 -12.76 20.30 10.27
C THR A 202 -12.61 18.80 10.41
N ILE A 203 -12.09 18.33 11.56
CA ILE A 203 -12.04 16.93 11.99
C ILE A 203 -12.51 16.82 13.45
N ASN A 204 -12.81 15.62 13.92
CA ASN A 204 -13.09 15.36 15.34
C ASN A 204 -11.78 15.08 16.09
N LYS A 205 -11.75 15.35 17.40
CA LYS A 205 -10.56 15.09 18.23
C LYS A 205 -10.18 13.61 18.21
N GLU A 206 -11.18 12.74 18.15
CA GLU A 206 -11.04 11.29 18.10
C GLU A 206 -10.41 10.80 16.80
N ASP A 207 -10.42 11.60 15.72
CA ASP A 207 -9.79 11.22 14.44
C ASP A 207 -8.26 11.12 14.57
N LEU A 208 -7.66 11.77 15.57
CA LEU A 208 -6.24 11.60 15.91
C LEU A 208 -5.91 10.21 16.47
N ASN A 209 -6.93 9.43 16.88
CA ASN A 209 -6.75 8.04 17.33
C ASN A 209 -6.75 7.04 16.16
N LEU A 210 -6.96 7.49 14.93
CA LEU A 210 -7.02 6.61 13.75
C LEU A 210 -5.65 6.02 13.38
N TYR A 211 -4.57 6.66 13.81
CA TYR A 211 -3.19 6.26 13.54
C TYR A 211 -2.32 6.29 14.81
N VAL A 212 -1.18 5.62 14.77
CA VAL A 212 -0.16 5.63 15.84
C VAL A 212 1.16 6.15 15.26
N ILE A 213 1.82 7.08 15.97
CA ILE A 213 3.17 7.54 15.63
C ILE A 213 4.18 6.88 16.57
N THR A 214 5.14 6.14 16.02
CA THR A 214 6.20 5.52 16.83
C THR A 214 7.51 5.37 16.04
N ASP A 215 8.61 5.24 16.77
CA ASP A 215 9.95 4.93 16.25
C ASP A 215 10.38 3.49 16.62
N ASP A 216 9.60 2.80 17.46
CA ASP A 216 9.93 1.46 17.95
C ASP A 216 9.44 0.39 16.98
N VAL A 217 10.38 -0.27 16.30
CA VAL A 217 10.09 -1.35 15.35
C VAL A 217 9.31 -2.50 16.01
N ASP A 218 9.61 -2.84 17.27
CA ASP A 218 8.96 -3.95 17.95
C ASP A 218 7.52 -3.59 18.33
N GLU A 219 7.25 -2.34 18.71
CA GLU A 219 5.88 -1.84 18.92
C GLU A 219 5.04 -1.95 17.63
N ILE A 220 5.62 -1.60 16.48
CA ILE A 220 4.91 -1.69 15.19
C ILE A 220 4.58 -3.15 14.87
N VAL A 221 5.54 -4.07 15.07
CA VAL A 221 5.32 -5.50 14.85
C VAL A 221 4.20 -6.02 15.76
N ASP A 222 4.19 -5.63 17.04
CA ASP A 222 3.15 -6.00 17.99
C ASP A 222 1.76 -5.47 17.61
N ILE A 223 1.69 -4.24 17.09
CA ILE A 223 0.43 -3.66 16.57
C ILE A 223 -0.09 -4.48 15.40
N ILE A 224 0.79 -4.88 14.48
CA ILE A 224 0.44 -5.62 13.27
C ILE A 224 0.03 -7.06 13.59
N ASP A 225 0.74 -7.76 14.49
CA ASP A 225 0.42 -9.14 14.87
C ASP A 225 -0.97 -9.25 15.53
N LYS A 226 -1.39 -8.20 16.24
CA LYS A 226 -2.71 -8.10 16.88
C LYS A 226 -3.81 -7.61 15.93
N ALA A 227 -3.46 -7.20 14.71
CA ALA A 227 -4.43 -6.73 13.73
C ALA A 227 -5.35 -7.89 13.31
N PRO A 228 -6.68 -7.67 13.19
CA PRO A 228 -7.58 -8.70 12.71
C PRO A 228 -7.24 -9.06 11.26
N VAL A 229 -7.04 -10.35 10.99
CA VAL A 229 -6.82 -10.85 9.62
C VAL A 229 -8.12 -10.70 8.82
N ARG A 230 -8.03 -10.16 7.61
CA ARG A 230 -9.20 -9.92 6.77
C ARG A 230 -9.69 -11.23 6.16
N ASN A 231 -11.00 -11.42 6.22
CA ASN A 231 -11.68 -12.54 5.55
C ASN A 231 -12.50 -12.08 4.34
N ASP A 232 -12.51 -10.80 3.98
CA ASP A 232 -13.43 -10.22 3.00
C ASP A 232 -12.94 -10.26 1.55
N ILE A 233 -11.63 -10.29 1.32
CA ILE A 233 -11.03 -10.52 -0.01
C ILE A 233 -11.24 -12.00 -0.45
N SER A 234 -11.37 -12.91 0.51
CA SER A 234 -11.59 -14.34 0.30
C SER A 234 -13.05 -14.79 0.47
N ASN A 235 -13.88 -14.09 1.24
CA ASN A 235 -15.31 -14.40 1.41
C ASN A 235 -16.25 -13.58 0.52
N LYS A 236 -17.24 -14.28 -0.03
CA LYS A 236 -18.33 -13.75 -0.87
C LYS A 236 -19.28 -12.73 -0.19
N HIS A 237 -19.06 -12.36 1.07
CA HIS A 237 -20.04 -11.66 1.90
C HIS A 237 -19.90 -10.13 1.98
N HIS A 238 -18.97 -9.50 1.26
CA HIS A 238 -18.73 -8.05 1.34
C HIS A 238 -18.90 -7.32 0.00
N LEU A 239 -20.03 -7.52 -0.68
CA LEU A 239 -20.40 -6.77 -1.90
C LEU A 239 -21.36 -5.59 -1.65
N GLY A 240 -21.38 -5.07 -0.41
CA GLY A 240 -22.29 -4.00 -0.02
C GLY A 240 -23.68 -4.51 0.32
N HIS A 241 -24.24 -4.00 1.42
CA HIS A 241 -25.44 -4.43 2.14
C HIS A 241 -25.22 -5.61 3.11
N GLN A 242 -24.89 -5.25 4.35
CA GLN A 242 -25.48 -5.89 5.51
C GLN A 242 -26.27 -4.81 6.24
N GLU A 243 -27.59 -5.02 6.36
CA GLU A 243 -28.45 -4.32 7.32
C GLU A 243 -28.06 -4.70 8.76
#